data_AF-A0A0G0GPF8-F1
#
_entry.id   AF-A0A0G0GPF8-F1
#
_cell.length_a   1.000
_cell.length_b   1.000
_cell.length_c   1.000
_cell.angle_alpha   90.00
_cell.angle_beta   90.00
_cell.angle_gamma   90.00
#
_symmetry.space_group_name_H-M   'P 1'
#
loop_
_entity.id
_entity.type
_entity.pdbx_description
1 polymer ?
#
loop_
_entity_poly.entity_id
_entity_poly.type
_entity_poly.pdbx_seq_one_letter_code
_entity_poly.pdbx_strand_id
1 'polypeptide(L)'
;MTNKEITELLLNFLQSILTSVAFWVGVALIIFIFIFKNEISDFLKRLKQFKTKGFEVNTENEDKMKEETPKNEELAKEEEKEEEKTPEAPKVDEPKSLEEWRMEMIFATFDKNQVRSDEAFKKMQELNSDPLSRKKDEILYLKFSHTAGKTDAIPRIRVFLTDMEVVYDANMALGFCYANSDDFENATKFYSQALEKASNEEEKSVVASQYSSSLYRNSKKDDAIKILVDVLSATTEDSNKVRLYESLADIYEKEKDHENRAFVLDKAVELKPNDTGLIFKVGYSYAESEYDELSLLHYKNAQAINPNDESVQNNLGVQYDNLKMPIKSVSSYRKAEKLGETLASANLAYRLMNAGFTEEATTILNSAMEKESVHPNVNSALSDLPKRIEKEDETEKGKIKSALDLRKFFLGFTEAKFVKSDKLSGISGEWKSEIGTIFQLSVSSNNLTATWKEKLISYEYDWKFEGEIFNNSSVLTIHEKEYSFSKSEDEYRKKGRGFLFCTNDGNTIKFIKIDDSYKSKKIYTLTRNSTG
;
A
#
# COMPACT_ATOMS: atom_id res chain seq x y z
N MET A 1 -63.60 -8.08 -5.02
CA MET A 1 -62.96 -8.38 -3.73
C MET A 1 -63.99 -8.19 -2.64
N THR A 2 -64.11 -9.14 -1.72
CA THR A 2 -64.93 -8.99 -0.51
C THR A 2 -64.23 -8.04 0.48
N ASN A 3 -64.97 -7.41 1.42
CA ASN A 3 -64.36 -6.54 2.45
C ASN A 3 -63.25 -7.26 3.23
N LYS A 4 -63.35 -8.58 3.38
CA LYS A 4 -62.33 -9.40 4.04
C LYS A 4 -61.01 -9.45 3.26
N GLU A 5 -61.08 -9.58 1.94
CA GLU A 5 -59.90 -9.62 1.05
C GLU A 5 -59.19 -8.25 0.98
N ILE A 6 -59.94 -7.14 1.01
CA ILE A 6 -59.34 -5.78 1.06
C ILE A 6 -58.61 -5.56 2.38
N THR A 7 -59.17 -6.06 3.49
CA THR A 7 -58.57 -5.93 4.82
C THR A 7 -57.29 -6.76 4.93
N GLU A 8 -57.27 -7.99 4.39
CA GLU A 8 -56.05 -8.82 4.33
C GLU A 8 -54.98 -8.20 3.42
N LEU A 9 -55.35 -7.59 2.29
CA LEU A 9 -54.40 -6.93 1.40
C LEU A 9 -53.74 -5.71 2.07
N LEU A 10 -54.54 -4.91 2.79
CA LEU A 10 -54.06 -3.76 3.58
C LEU A 10 -53.15 -4.22 4.73
N LEU A 11 -53.50 -5.30 5.43
CA LEU A 11 -52.69 -5.83 6.52
C LEU A 11 -51.33 -6.32 6.01
N ASN A 12 -51.33 -7.06 4.90
CA ASN A 12 -50.11 -7.58 4.28
C ASN A 12 -49.22 -6.45 3.71
N PHE A 13 -49.82 -5.40 3.16
CA PHE A 13 -49.09 -4.22 2.70
C PHE A 13 -48.47 -3.43 3.87
N LEU A 14 -49.20 -3.22 4.96
CA LEU A 14 -48.68 -2.60 6.19
C LEU A 14 -47.55 -3.43 6.81
N GLN A 15 -47.69 -4.76 6.84
CA GLN A 15 -46.68 -5.67 7.35
C GLN A 15 -45.44 -5.72 6.44
N SER A 16 -45.60 -5.56 5.12
CA SER A 16 -44.50 -5.39 4.16
C SER A 16 -43.74 -4.07 4.36
N ILE A 17 -44.43 -2.99 4.70
CA ILE A 17 -43.78 -1.70 4.99
C ILE A 17 -43.00 -1.81 6.31
N LEU A 18 -43.62 -2.35 7.36
CA LEU A 18 -43.02 -2.54 8.69
C LEU A 18 -41.84 -3.52 8.71
N THR A 19 -41.76 -4.46 7.77
CA THR A 19 -40.63 -5.41 7.66
C THR A 19 -39.60 -5.00 6.60
N SER A 20 -39.84 -3.92 5.85
CA SER A 20 -38.89 -3.45 4.84
C SER A 20 -37.64 -2.88 5.52
N VAL A 21 -36.46 -3.26 5.02
CA VAL A 21 -35.17 -2.71 5.45
C VAL A 21 -35.16 -1.18 5.33
N ALA A 22 -35.84 -0.61 4.33
CA ALA A 22 -35.98 0.83 4.14
C ALA A 22 -36.74 1.52 5.29
N PHE A 23 -37.76 0.88 5.86
CA PHE A 23 -38.49 1.41 7.02
C PHE A 23 -37.61 1.45 8.26
N TRP A 24 -36.89 0.36 8.56
CA TRP A 24 -35.98 0.33 9.71
C TRP A 24 -34.75 1.21 9.53
N VAL A 25 -34.24 1.38 8.30
CA VAL A 25 -33.21 2.38 7.99
C VAL A 25 -33.75 3.79 8.20
N GLY A 26 -34.99 4.07 7.80
CA GLY A 26 -35.65 5.36 8.05
C GLY A 26 -35.84 5.65 9.54
N VAL A 27 -36.29 4.65 10.31
CA VAL A 27 -36.42 4.74 11.78
C VAL A 27 -35.06 4.95 12.43
N ALA A 28 -34.03 4.20 12.02
CA ALA A 28 -32.67 4.37 12.51
C ALA A 28 -32.09 5.76 12.17
N LEU A 29 -32.39 6.29 10.97
CA LEU A 29 -31.99 7.66 10.57
C LEU A 29 -32.68 8.73 11.41
N ILE A 30 -33.97 8.57 11.70
CA ILE A 30 -34.73 9.51 12.54
C ILE A 30 -34.20 9.45 13.99
N ILE A 31 -33.95 8.25 14.51
CA ILE A 31 -33.35 8.04 15.84
C ILE A 31 -31.95 8.66 15.88
N PHE A 32 -31.13 8.44 14.86
CA PHE A 32 -29.80 9.03 14.73
C PHE A 32 -29.86 10.56 14.70
N ILE A 33 -30.75 11.16 13.89
CA ILE A 33 -30.95 12.61 13.83
C ILE A 33 -31.42 13.15 15.19
N PHE A 34 -32.22 12.40 15.94
CA PHE A 34 -32.72 12.81 17.25
C PHE A 34 -31.65 12.72 18.35
N ILE A 35 -30.86 11.64 18.36
CA ILE A 35 -29.74 11.41 19.30
C ILE A 35 -28.65 12.47 19.08
N PHE A 36 -28.29 12.72 17.81
CA PHE A 36 -27.21 13.62 17.44
C PHE A 36 -27.68 15.02 17.05
N LYS A 37 -28.90 15.44 17.46
CA LYS A 37 -29.51 16.69 16.97
C LYS A 37 -28.66 17.93 17.29
N ASN A 38 -27.96 17.92 18.42
CA ASN A 38 -27.16 19.05 18.88
C ASN A 38 -25.85 19.12 18.10
N GLU A 39 -25.23 17.97 17.86
CA GLU A 39 -24.01 17.75 17.09
C GLU A 39 -24.25 18.08 15.61
N ILE A 40 -25.38 17.65 15.05
CA ILE A 40 -25.82 17.98 13.69
C ILE A 40 -26.13 19.47 13.58
N SER A 41 -26.82 20.06 14.57
CA SER A 41 -27.06 21.51 14.63
C SER A 41 -25.73 22.29 14.65
N ASP A 42 -24.78 21.87 15.46
CA ASP A 42 -23.49 22.56 15.59
C ASP A 42 -22.59 22.34 14.36
N PHE A 43 -22.66 21.18 13.73
CA PHE A 43 -22.08 20.91 12.42
C PHE A 43 -22.69 21.79 11.32
N LEU A 44 -24.02 21.90 11.27
CA LEU A 44 -24.74 22.76 10.31
C LEU A 44 -24.47 24.26 10.54
N LYS A 45 -24.29 24.69 11.81
CA LYS A 45 -23.84 26.05 12.13
C LYS A 45 -22.42 26.32 11.63
N ARG A 46 -21.50 25.35 11.77
CA ARG A 46 -20.13 25.42 11.22
C ARG A 46 -20.13 25.46 9.69
N LEU A 47 -21.00 24.68 9.04
CA LEU A 47 -21.21 24.71 7.59
C LEU A 47 -21.78 26.05 7.08
N LYS A 48 -22.71 26.67 7.83
CA LYS A 48 -23.22 28.01 7.51
C LYS A 48 -22.14 29.10 7.64
N GLN A 49 -21.21 28.97 8.60
CA GLN A 49 -20.08 29.90 8.73
C GLN A 49 -19.08 29.79 7.57
N PHE A 50 -18.95 28.61 6.95
CA PHE A 50 -18.13 28.41 5.74
C PHE A 50 -18.71 29.10 4.49
N LYS A 51 -20.03 29.24 4.38
CA LYS A 51 -20.67 29.95 3.25
C LYS A 51 -20.58 31.47 3.29
N THR A 52 -20.06 32.07 4.37
CA THR A 52 -19.95 33.53 4.52
C THR A 52 -18.53 34.10 4.35
N LYS A 53 -17.55 33.29 3.98
CA LYS A 53 -16.22 33.78 3.59
C LYS A 53 -15.77 33.19 2.25
N GLY A 54 -16.08 33.94 1.20
CA GLY A 54 -15.40 33.82 -0.09
C GLY A 54 -16.32 33.50 -1.27
N PHE A 55 -17.00 34.53 -1.79
CA PHE A 55 -17.03 34.87 -3.23
C PHE A 55 -17.93 36.08 -3.46
N GLU A 56 -17.34 37.27 -3.63
CA GLU A 56 -17.95 38.35 -4.40
C GLU A 56 -17.44 38.19 -5.83
N VAL A 57 -18.34 38.02 -6.80
CA VAL A 57 -18.01 38.23 -8.22
C VAL A 57 -19.01 39.20 -8.81
N ASN A 58 -18.44 40.29 -9.29
CA ASN A 58 -19.08 41.29 -10.12
C ASN A 58 -19.49 40.72 -11.47
N THR A 59 -20.62 41.27 -11.92
CA THR A 59 -21.34 41.11 -13.18
C THR A 59 -20.52 41.26 -14.45
N GLU A 60 -20.88 40.52 -15.51
CA GLU A 60 -21.39 41.04 -16.79
C GLU A 60 -21.62 39.92 -17.84
N ASN A 61 -22.80 39.95 -18.49
CA ASN A 61 -23.16 39.46 -19.84
C ASN A 61 -22.91 37.97 -20.20
N GLU A 62 -23.81 37.16 -20.79
CA GLU A 62 -24.90 37.41 -21.73
C GLU A 62 -25.83 36.17 -21.80
N ASP A 63 -27.14 36.38 -21.61
CA ASP A 63 -28.25 35.96 -22.49
C ASP A 63 -28.31 34.57 -23.17
N LYS A 64 -29.26 33.70 -22.74
CA LYS A 64 -30.53 33.40 -23.47
C LYS A 64 -31.32 32.18 -22.93
N MET A 65 -32.54 32.48 -22.45
CA MET A 65 -33.88 31.84 -22.61
C MET A 65 -34.05 30.30 -22.55
N LYS A 66 -35.13 29.69 -22.00
CA LYS A 66 -36.31 30.06 -21.18
C LYS A 66 -37.13 28.76 -20.95
N GLU A 67 -37.79 28.61 -19.80
CA GLU A 67 -39.13 28.03 -19.53
C GLU A 67 -39.24 27.76 -18.01
N GLU A 68 -39.58 28.76 -17.19
CA GLU A 68 -40.93 29.16 -16.71
C GLU A 68 -41.73 28.07 -15.98
N THR A 69 -41.67 28.11 -14.64
CA THR A 69 -42.76 27.71 -13.72
C THR A 69 -43.22 28.96 -12.95
N PRO A 70 -44.52 29.13 -12.65
CA PRO A 70 -45.03 30.42 -12.16
C PRO A 70 -44.82 30.62 -10.66
N LYS A 71 -44.50 31.87 -10.31
CA LYS A 71 -44.49 32.46 -8.97
C LYS A 71 -45.88 32.49 -8.34
N ASN A 72 -45.93 32.44 -7.01
CA ASN A 72 -46.52 33.51 -6.21
C ASN A 72 -46.08 33.42 -4.75
N GLU A 73 -45.11 34.26 -4.38
CA GLU A 73 -45.06 34.86 -3.06
C GLU A 73 -45.87 36.15 -3.12
N GLU A 74 -46.93 36.26 -2.32
CA GLU A 74 -47.24 37.55 -1.68
C GLU A 74 -48.03 37.30 -0.39
N LEU A 75 -47.47 37.84 0.69
CA LEU A 75 -48.01 37.89 2.03
C LEU A 75 -49.25 38.79 2.10
N ALA A 76 -50.32 38.32 2.73
CA ALA A 76 -51.10 39.15 3.65
C ALA A 76 -51.97 38.25 4.54
N LYS A 77 -51.57 38.19 5.82
CA LYS A 77 -52.39 38.28 7.03
C LYS A 77 -53.84 37.79 6.91
N GLU A 78 -54.21 36.81 7.74
CA GLU A 78 -55.29 37.00 8.71
C GLU A 78 -55.32 35.87 9.75
N GLU A 79 -55.38 36.33 11.00
CA GLU A 79 -56.07 35.72 12.14
C GLU A 79 -55.45 34.52 12.85
N GLU A 80 -54.74 34.89 13.93
CA GLU A 80 -54.70 34.19 15.21
C GLU A 80 -55.98 33.37 15.48
N LYS A 81 -55.87 32.05 15.39
CA LYS A 81 -56.63 31.17 16.26
C LYS A 81 -55.64 30.49 17.19
N GLU A 82 -55.78 30.81 18.47
CA GLU A 82 -55.25 30.06 19.59
C GLU A 82 -55.65 28.59 19.42
N GLU A 83 -54.76 27.77 18.86
CA GLU A 83 -54.77 26.36 19.20
C GLU A 83 -54.14 26.26 20.59
N GLU A 84 -55.01 25.99 21.57
CA GLU A 84 -54.60 25.50 22.89
C GLU A 84 -53.49 24.48 22.69
N LYS A 85 -52.27 24.84 23.12
CA LYS A 85 -51.24 23.86 23.42
C LYS A 85 -51.81 22.95 24.50
N THR A 86 -52.45 21.85 24.11
CA THR A 86 -52.43 20.66 24.95
C THR A 86 -50.98 20.43 25.33
N PRO A 87 -50.63 20.35 26.62
CA PRO A 87 -49.27 20.04 27.01
C PRO A 87 -48.93 18.72 26.32
N GLU A 88 -47.90 18.70 25.47
CA GLU A 88 -47.30 17.42 25.09
C GLU A 88 -46.96 16.74 26.41
N ALA A 89 -47.65 15.62 26.67
CA ALA A 89 -47.34 14.78 27.81
C ALA A 89 -45.83 14.51 27.78
N PRO A 90 -45.12 14.58 28.92
CA PRO A 90 -43.70 14.29 28.94
C PRO A 90 -43.49 12.95 28.25
N LYS A 91 -42.62 12.91 27.23
CA LYS A 91 -42.15 11.64 26.67
C LYS A 91 -41.66 10.82 27.85
N VAL A 92 -42.42 9.81 28.24
CA VAL A 92 -41.99 8.85 29.23
C VAL A 92 -40.84 8.13 28.55
N ASP A 93 -39.61 8.40 28.98
CA ASP A 93 -38.46 7.61 28.55
C ASP A 93 -38.83 6.15 28.80
N GLU A 94 -38.97 5.36 27.72
CA GLU A 94 -39.20 3.93 27.87
C GLU A 94 -38.05 3.36 28.72
N PRO A 95 -38.37 2.57 29.77
CA PRO A 95 -37.32 2.05 30.63
C PRO A 95 -36.38 1.18 29.82
N LYS A 96 -35.09 1.52 29.82
CA LYS A 96 -34.02 0.75 29.17
C LYS A 96 -34.15 -0.74 29.51
N SER A 97 -34.05 -1.58 28.50
CA SER A 97 -33.96 -3.04 28.60
C SER A 97 -32.70 -3.48 29.32
N LEU A 98 -32.65 -4.75 29.71
CA LEU A 98 -31.48 -5.34 30.37
C LEU A 98 -30.22 -5.23 29.50
N GLU A 99 -30.35 -5.43 28.20
CA GLU A 99 -29.23 -5.36 27.26
C GLU A 99 -28.74 -3.92 27.05
N GLU A 100 -29.66 -2.95 27.01
CA GLU A 100 -29.28 -1.54 26.95
C GLU A 100 -28.54 -1.09 28.22
N TRP A 101 -28.94 -1.60 29.39
CA TRP A 101 -28.19 -1.35 30.62
C TRP A 101 -26.82 -2.04 30.64
N ARG A 102 -26.67 -3.23 30.06
CA ARG A 102 -25.36 -3.88 29.86
C ARG A 102 -24.45 -3.02 28.99
N MET A 103 -24.95 -2.56 27.85
CA MET A 103 -24.18 -1.69 26.95
C MET A 103 -23.82 -0.36 27.62
N GLU A 104 -24.76 0.24 28.35
CA GLU A 104 -24.53 1.43 29.15
C GLU A 104 -23.39 1.24 30.17
N MET A 105 -23.38 0.12 30.90
CA MET A 105 -22.33 -0.22 31.86
C MET A 105 -20.96 -0.33 31.18
N ILE A 106 -20.90 -0.98 30.03
CA ILE A 106 -19.68 -1.14 29.25
C ILE A 106 -19.17 0.21 28.74
N PHE A 107 -20.03 1.01 28.09
CA PHE A 107 -19.65 2.33 27.57
C PHE A 107 -19.25 3.30 28.68
N ALA A 108 -19.99 3.35 29.79
CA ALA A 108 -19.64 4.19 30.93
C ALA A 108 -18.26 3.83 31.51
N THR A 109 -17.90 2.55 31.47
CA THR A 109 -16.55 2.11 31.88
C THR A 109 -15.48 2.65 30.92
N PHE A 110 -15.70 2.57 29.60
CA PHE A 110 -14.77 3.12 28.61
C PHE A 110 -14.65 4.65 28.69
N ASP A 111 -15.73 5.34 29.06
CA ASP A 111 -15.75 6.78 29.35
C ASP A 111 -15.04 7.15 30.67
N LYS A 112 -14.55 6.14 31.43
CA LYS A 112 -14.01 6.28 32.79
C LYS A 112 -15.01 6.91 33.76
N ASN A 113 -16.31 6.79 33.50
CA ASN A 113 -17.37 7.27 34.35
C ASN A 113 -17.88 6.14 35.26
N GLN A 114 -17.17 5.95 36.37
CA GLN A 114 -17.45 4.85 37.27
C GLN A 114 -18.83 4.93 37.94
N VAL A 115 -19.29 6.12 38.29
CA VAL A 115 -20.60 6.32 38.93
C VAL A 115 -21.71 5.81 38.01
N ARG A 116 -21.65 6.20 36.73
CA ARG A 116 -22.60 5.77 35.70
C ARG A 116 -22.54 4.25 35.46
N SER A 117 -21.34 3.67 35.45
CA SER A 117 -21.16 2.21 35.33
C SER A 117 -21.78 1.46 36.51
N ASP A 118 -21.55 1.94 37.73
CA ASP A 118 -22.07 1.35 38.96
C ASP A 118 -23.62 1.46 39.04
N GLU A 119 -24.18 2.60 38.61
CA GLU A 119 -25.62 2.81 38.48
C GLU A 119 -26.25 1.87 37.46
N ALA A 120 -25.65 1.75 36.27
CA ALA A 120 -26.12 0.84 35.22
C ALA A 120 -26.09 -0.62 35.71
N PHE A 121 -25.01 -1.04 36.37
CA PHE A 121 -24.92 -2.38 36.96
C PHE A 121 -26.01 -2.61 38.02
N LYS A 122 -26.25 -1.63 38.91
CA LYS A 122 -27.33 -1.72 39.90
C LYS A 122 -28.69 -1.91 39.22
N LYS A 123 -28.97 -1.16 38.14
CA LYS A 123 -30.21 -1.29 37.37
C LYS A 123 -30.35 -2.65 36.68
N MET A 124 -29.26 -3.19 36.15
CA MET A 124 -29.24 -4.56 35.61
C MET A 124 -29.65 -5.59 36.68
N GLN A 125 -29.11 -5.47 37.89
CA GLN A 125 -29.38 -6.40 39.00
C GLN A 125 -30.81 -6.27 39.56
N GLU A 126 -31.42 -5.09 39.47
CA GLU A 126 -32.83 -4.85 39.84
C GLU A 126 -33.80 -5.45 38.79
N LEU A 127 -33.45 -5.35 37.50
CA LEU A 127 -34.29 -5.77 36.39
C LEU A 127 -34.18 -7.28 36.09
N ASN A 128 -33.02 -7.86 36.31
CA ASN A 128 -32.74 -9.26 35.99
C ASN A 128 -33.19 -10.18 37.14
N SER A 129 -34.19 -11.02 36.90
CA SER A 129 -34.66 -12.01 37.89
C SER A 129 -33.94 -13.35 37.83
N ASP A 130 -33.18 -13.64 36.77
CA ASP A 130 -32.51 -14.93 36.59
C ASP A 130 -31.20 -14.99 37.41
N PRO A 131 -31.09 -15.89 38.41
CA PRO A 131 -29.91 -15.94 39.28
C PRO A 131 -28.60 -16.19 38.53
N LEU A 132 -28.62 -17.05 37.50
CA LEU A 132 -27.43 -17.36 36.72
C LEU A 132 -26.97 -16.15 35.90
N SER A 133 -27.89 -15.53 35.17
CA SER A 133 -27.61 -14.34 34.38
C SER A 133 -27.11 -13.20 35.27
N ARG A 134 -27.63 -13.03 36.49
CA ARG A 134 -27.13 -12.01 37.44
C ARG A 134 -25.68 -12.25 37.86
N LYS A 135 -25.28 -13.51 38.08
CA LYS A 135 -23.88 -13.86 38.39
C LYS A 135 -22.96 -13.55 37.20
N LYS A 136 -23.38 -13.91 35.98
CA LYS A 136 -22.63 -13.60 34.75
C LYS A 136 -22.49 -12.09 34.54
N ASP A 137 -23.56 -11.34 34.79
CA ASP A 137 -23.57 -9.88 34.75
C ASP A 137 -22.61 -9.27 35.79
N GLU A 138 -22.54 -9.83 36.99
CA GLU A 138 -21.57 -9.39 38.01
C GLU A 138 -20.12 -9.65 37.58
N ILE A 139 -19.82 -10.85 37.06
CA ILE A 139 -18.48 -11.17 36.55
C ILE A 139 -18.09 -10.22 35.41
N LEU A 140 -19.03 -9.92 34.50
CA LEU A 140 -18.83 -8.98 33.39
C LEU A 140 -18.53 -7.56 33.90
N TYR A 141 -19.34 -7.06 34.84
CA TYR A 141 -19.11 -5.76 35.47
C TYR A 141 -17.75 -5.69 36.18
N LEU A 142 -17.34 -6.74 36.89
CA LEU A 142 -16.04 -6.79 37.58
C LEU A 142 -14.88 -6.82 36.58
N LYS A 143 -15.00 -7.59 35.49
CA LYS A 143 -14.02 -7.63 34.39
C LYS A 143 -13.75 -6.23 33.84
N PHE A 144 -14.80 -5.47 33.55
CA PHE A 144 -14.68 -4.11 33.02
C PHE A 144 -14.24 -3.09 34.09
N SER A 145 -14.74 -3.21 35.32
CA SER A 145 -14.29 -2.41 36.47
C SER A 145 -12.78 -2.50 36.68
N HIS A 146 -12.19 -3.69 36.52
CA HIS A 146 -10.74 -3.86 36.57
C HIS A 146 -10.01 -3.02 35.51
N THR A 147 -10.52 -2.99 34.26
CA THR A 147 -9.93 -2.16 33.19
C THR A 147 -10.02 -0.65 33.47
N ALA A 148 -11.00 -0.23 34.29
CA ALA A 148 -11.11 1.13 34.80
C ALA A 148 -10.22 1.41 36.03
N GLY A 149 -9.45 0.42 36.49
CA GLY A 149 -8.49 0.56 37.60
C GLY A 149 -9.00 0.14 38.98
N LYS A 150 -10.19 -0.49 39.09
CA LYS A 150 -10.69 -1.03 40.38
C LYS A 150 -9.89 -2.26 40.81
N THR A 151 -9.18 -2.14 41.93
CA THR A 151 -8.26 -3.18 42.44
C THR A 151 -8.98 -4.33 43.17
N ASP A 152 -10.21 -4.13 43.62
CA ASP A 152 -11.02 -5.15 44.31
C ASP A 152 -11.70 -6.14 43.36
N ALA A 153 -11.69 -5.86 42.04
CA ALA A 153 -12.35 -6.66 41.03
C ALA A 153 -11.84 -8.11 40.98
N ILE A 154 -10.52 -8.33 40.93
CA ILE A 154 -9.92 -9.68 40.88
C ILE A 154 -10.31 -10.52 42.11
N PRO A 155 -10.14 -10.05 43.36
CA PRO A 155 -10.61 -10.77 44.55
C PRO A 155 -12.08 -11.16 44.49
N ARG A 156 -12.95 -10.28 43.96
CA ARG A 156 -14.38 -10.56 43.83
C ARG A 156 -14.69 -11.59 42.75
N ILE A 157 -14.03 -11.54 41.59
CA ILE A 157 -14.19 -12.55 40.54
C ILE A 157 -13.77 -13.93 41.06
N ARG A 158 -12.73 -14.01 41.89
CA ARG A 158 -12.25 -15.28 42.47
C ARG A 158 -13.29 -16.01 43.31
N VAL A 159 -14.26 -15.30 43.90
CA VAL A 159 -15.36 -15.93 44.65
C VAL A 159 -16.19 -16.86 43.75
N PHE A 160 -16.33 -16.53 42.47
CA PHE A 160 -17.09 -17.31 41.50
C PHE A 160 -16.35 -18.57 41.00
N LEU A 161 -15.08 -18.78 41.37
CA LEU A 161 -14.33 -19.98 40.97
C LEU A 161 -14.85 -21.27 41.63
N THR A 162 -15.60 -21.16 42.73
CA THR A 162 -16.23 -22.31 43.39
C THR A 162 -17.66 -22.58 42.89
N ASP A 163 -18.21 -21.71 42.06
CA ASP A 163 -19.55 -21.83 41.50
C ASP A 163 -19.50 -22.48 40.12
N MET A 164 -19.90 -23.75 40.04
CA MET A 164 -19.82 -24.56 38.83
C MET A 164 -20.66 -24.01 37.66
N GLU A 165 -21.68 -23.19 37.92
CA GLU A 165 -22.53 -22.63 36.86
C GLU A 165 -21.84 -21.48 36.10
N VAL A 166 -20.84 -20.83 36.72
CA VAL A 166 -20.13 -19.66 36.17
C VAL A 166 -18.61 -19.76 36.26
N VAL A 167 -18.09 -20.94 36.59
CA VAL A 167 -16.65 -21.17 36.74
C VAL A 167 -15.89 -20.90 35.44
N TYR A 168 -16.48 -21.19 34.28
CA TYR A 168 -15.93 -20.82 32.98
C TYR A 168 -15.82 -19.29 32.84
N ASP A 169 -16.92 -18.57 33.07
CA ASP A 169 -16.99 -17.10 32.97
C ASP A 169 -16.00 -16.42 33.92
N ALA A 170 -15.87 -16.93 35.15
CA ALA A 170 -14.93 -16.42 36.15
C ALA A 170 -13.48 -16.59 35.72
N ASN A 171 -13.11 -17.77 35.20
CA ASN A 171 -11.76 -18.02 34.66
C ASN A 171 -11.48 -17.14 33.42
N MET A 172 -12.46 -16.98 32.52
CA MET A 172 -12.35 -16.08 31.36
C MET A 172 -12.12 -14.62 31.79
N ALA A 173 -12.87 -14.15 32.78
CA ALA A 173 -12.73 -12.79 33.31
C ALA A 173 -11.37 -12.58 34.00
N LEU A 174 -10.89 -13.53 34.80
CA LEU A 174 -9.56 -13.45 35.41
C LEU A 174 -8.46 -13.46 34.35
N GLY A 175 -8.53 -14.38 33.37
CA GLY A 175 -7.58 -14.44 32.26
C GLY A 175 -7.49 -13.09 31.52
N PHE A 176 -8.64 -12.47 31.26
CA PHE A 176 -8.71 -11.14 30.67
C PHE A 176 -8.11 -10.05 31.55
N CYS A 177 -8.44 -10.00 32.85
CA CYS A 177 -7.90 -9.00 33.76
C CYS A 177 -6.38 -9.07 33.82
N TYR A 178 -5.81 -10.27 33.95
CA TYR A 178 -4.36 -10.47 33.96
C TYR A 178 -3.71 -10.12 32.61
N ALA A 179 -4.33 -10.48 31.48
CA ALA A 179 -3.81 -10.14 30.16
C ALA A 179 -3.78 -8.62 29.90
N ASN A 180 -4.75 -7.86 30.43
CA ASN A 180 -4.76 -6.39 30.34
C ASN A 180 -3.74 -5.72 31.27
N SER A 181 -3.35 -6.40 32.35
CA SER A 181 -2.26 -5.96 33.24
C SER A 181 -0.89 -6.44 32.76
N ASP A 182 -0.80 -6.98 31.54
CA ASP A 182 0.40 -7.60 30.94
C ASP A 182 1.00 -8.76 31.77
N ASP A 183 0.23 -9.34 32.70
CA ASP A 183 0.58 -10.53 33.46
C ASP A 183 0.16 -11.78 32.68
N PHE A 184 0.92 -12.10 31.63
CA PHE A 184 0.59 -13.24 30.76
C PHE A 184 0.76 -14.59 31.44
N GLU A 185 1.58 -14.69 32.48
CA GLU A 185 1.73 -15.92 33.25
C GLU A 185 0.43 -16.29 33.97
N ASN A 186 -0.19 -15.34 34.69
CA ASN A 186 -1.49 -15.60 35.31
C ASN A 186 -2.61 -15.66 34.27
N ALA A 187 -2.55 -14.86 33.19
CA ALA A 187 -3.56 -14.92 32.13
C ALA A 187 -3.63 -16.33 31.50
N THR A 188 -2.48 -16.88 31.14
CA THR A 188 -2.37 -18.22 30.56
C THR A 188 -2.87 -19.30 31.50
N LYS A 189 -2.58 -19.19 32.81
CA LYS A 189 -3.12 -20.09 33.83
C LYS A 189 -4.65 -20.09 33.86
N PHE A 190 -5.29 -18.93 33.93
CA PHE A 190 -6.76 -18.85 34.02
C PHE A 190 -7.43 -19.21 32.69
N TYR A 191 -6.84 -18.87 31.54
CA TYR A 191 -7.38 -19.31 30.26
C TYR A 191 -7.26 -20.82 30.05
N SER A 192 -6.18 -21.46 30.52
CA SER A 192 -6.08 -22.92 30.54
C SER A 192 -7.21 -23.55 31.36
N GLN A 193 -7.49 -22.98 32.55
CA GLN A 193 -8.60 -23.44 33.40
C GLN A 193 -9.96 -23.21 32.74
N ALA A 194 -10.17 -22.06 32.08
CA ALA A 194 -11.39 -21.82 31.31
C ALA A 194 -11.57 -22.84 30.17
N LEU A 195 -10.50 -23.18 29.45
CA LEU A 195 -10.55 -24.20 28.39
C LEU A 195 -10.97 -25.57 28.91
N GLU A 196 -10.50 -25.97 30.09
CA GLU A 196 -10.92 -27.21 30.77
C GLU A 196 -12.40 -27.21 31.19
N LYS A 197 -12.98 -26.03 31.45
CA LYS A 197 -14.39 -25.87 31.89
C LYS A 197 -15.35 -25.55 30.75
N ALA A 198 -14.85 -25.26 29.55
CA ALA A 198 -15.67 -24.96 28.39
C ALA A 198 -16.57 -26.14 28.03
N SER A 199 -17.87 -25.87 27.94
CA SER A 199 -18.94 -26.86 27.80
C SER A 199 -19.30 -27.18 26.35
N ASN A 200 -19.00 -26.25 25.43
CA ASN A 200 -19.38 -26.33 24.02
C ASN A 200 -18.27 -25.83 23.08
N GLU A 201 -18.43 -26.03 21.77
CA GLU A 201 -17.42 -25.64 20.77
C GLU A 201 -17.20 -24.12 20.70
N GLU A 202 -18.25 -23.32 20.90
CA GLU A 202 -18.14 -21.86 20.89
C GLU A 202 -17.23 -21.39 22.02
N GLU A 203 -17.53 -21.80 23.26
CA GLU A 203 -16.71 -21.48 24.45
C GLU A 203 -15.27 -21.93 24.29
N LYS A 204 -15.03 -23.14 23.75
CA LYS A 204 -13.69 -23.68 23.47
C LYS A 204 -12.95 -22.84 22.44
N SER A 205 -13.60 -22.45 21.34
CA SER A 205 -12.97 -21.62 20.31
C SER A 205 -12.62 -20.22 20.83
N VAL A 206 -13.53 -19.60 21.60
CA VAL A 206 -13.33 -18.27 22.19
C VAL A 206 -12.16 -18.28 23.18
N VAL A 207 -12.13 -19.23 24.11
CA VAL A 207 -11.03 -19.30 25.09
C VAL A 207 -9.72 -19.69 24.44
N ALA A 208 -9.71 -20.59 23.44
CA ALA A 208 -8.48 -20.96 22.72
C ALA A 208 -7.84 -19.75 22.02
N SER A 209 -8.63 -18.87 21.40
CA SER A 209 -8.14 -17.60 20.82
C SER A 209 -7.50 -16.67 21.85
N GLN A 210 -8.14 -16.50 23.02
CA GLN A 210 -7.60 -15.64 24.08
C GLN A 210 -6.36 -16.25 24.73
N TYR A 211 -6.40 -17.57 24.95
CA TYR A 211 -5.31 -18.32 25.54
C TYR A 211 -4.06 -18.27 24.65
N SER A 212 -4.21 -18.55 23.36
CA SER A 212 -3.11 -18.53 22.40
C SER A 212 -2.49 -17.14 22.25
N SER A 213 -3.30 -16.08 22.22
CA SER A 213 -2.82 -14.70 22.25
C SER A 213 -1.96 -14.40 23.50
N SER A 214 -2.42 -14.82 24.69
CA SER A 214 -1.62 -14.67 25.92
C SER A 214 -0.37 -15.55 25.94
N LEU A 215 -0.43 -16.79 25.42
CA LEU A 215 0.76 -17.64 25.27
C LEU A 215 1.80 -17.00 24.35
N TYR A 216 1.35 -16.47 23.21
CA TYR A 216 2.21 -15.76 22.27
C TYR A 216 2.87 -14.54 22.91
N ARG A 217 2.10 -13.69 23.62
CA ARG A 217 2.65 -12.54 24.36
C ARG A 217 3.56 -12.95 25.52
N ASN A 218 3.42 -14.17 26.02
CA ASN A 218 4.33 -14.79 27.00
C ASN A 218 5.53 -15.50 26.34
N SER A 219 5.84 -15.21 25.07
CA SER A 219 6.94 -15.82 24.30
C SER A 219 6.84 -17.34 24.13
N LYS A 220 5.63 -17.92 24.26
CA LYS A 220 5.34 -19.34 24.06
C LYS A 220 4.59 -19.58 22.75
N LYS A 221 5.22 -19.23 21.63
CA LYS A 221 4.64 -19.33 20.27
C LYS A 221 4.17 -20.75 19.94
N ASP A 222 5.03 -21.74 20.17
CA ASP A 222 4.72 -23.12 19.78
C ASP A 222 3.52 -23.68 20.57
N ASP A 223 3.43 -23.34 21.86
CA ASP A 223 2.28 -23.69 22.69
C ASP A 223 1.01 -22.97 22.21
N ALA A 224 1.10 -21.70 21.82
CA ALA A 224 -0.03 -20.94 21.30
C ALA A 224 -0.62 -21.57 20.02
N ILE A 225 0.25 -21.93 19.07
CA ILE A 225 -0.15 -22.61 17.83
C ILE A 225 -0.72 -23.99 18.16
N LYS A 226 -0.07 -24.75 19.05
CA LYS A 226 -0.53 -26.08 19.46
C LYS A 226 -1.94 -26.06 20.04
N ILE A 227 -2.24 -25.12 20.94
CA ILE A 227 -3.59 -24.98 21.52
C ILE A 227 -4.64 -24.71 20.43
N LEU A 228 -4.35 -23.82 19.47
CA LEU A 228 -5.27 -23.53 18.38
C LEU A 228 -5.49 -24.75 17.47
N VAL A 229 -4.43 -25.48 17.12
CA VAL A 229 -4.50 -26.69 16.28
C VAL A 229 -5.25 -27.82 16.99
N ASP A 230 -4.98 -28.04 18.29
CA ASP A 230 -5.63 -29.09 19.09
C ASP A 230 -7.16 -28.83 19.16
N VAL A 231 -7.56 -27.58 19.43
CA VAL A 231 -8.99 -27.21 19.49
C VAL A 231 -9.63 -27.24 18.11
N LEU A 232 -8.93 -26.75 17.08
CA LEU A 232 -9.41 -26.77 15.69
C LEU A 232 -9.70 -28.20 15.21
N SER A 233 -8.83 -29.15 15.54
CA SER A 233 -8.97 -30.56 15.14
C SER A 233 -10.21 -31.25 15.71
N ALA A 234 -10.74 -30.75 16.82
CA ALA A 234 -11.94 -31.25 17.46
C ALA A 234 -13.19 -30.40 17.19
N THR A 235 -13.06 -29.27 16.49
CA THR A 235 -14.15 -28.33 16.21
C THR A 235 -14.88 -28.73 14.93
N THR A 236 -16.20 -28.80 14.96
CA THR A 236 -17.02 -29.17 13.80
C THR A 236 -17.70 -27.96 13.17
N GLU A 237 -18.16 -27.01 13.97
CA GLU A 237 -18.88 -25.81 13.51
C GLU A 237 -17.97 -24.83 12.75
N ASP A 238 -18.39 -24.43 11.55
CA ASP A 238 -17.58 -23.61 10.65
C ASP A 238 -17.31 -22.21 11.22
N SER A 239 -18.26 -21.61 11.94
CA SER A 239 -18.05 -20.31 12.59
C SER A 239 -16.94 -20.35 13.64
N ASN A 240 -16.80 -21.47 14.34
CA ASN A 240 -15.78 -21.68 15.36
C ASN A 240 -14.41 -21.99 14.72
N LYS A 241 -14.39 -22.78 13.64
CA LYS A 241 -13.17 -23.00 12.86
C LYS A 241 -12.61 -21.70 12.28
N VAL A 242 -13.46 -20.84 11.73
CA VAL A 242 -13.05 -19.52 11.19
C VAL A 242 -12.35 -18.71 12.27
N ARG A 243 -12.92 -18.61 13.48
CA ARG A 243 -12.30 -17.88 14.60
C ARG A 243 -10.89 -18.41 14.91
N LEU A 244 -10.72 -19.74 14.90
CA LEU A 244 -9.44 -20.38 15.18
C LEU A 244 -8.42 -20.15 14.06
N TYR A 245 -8.84 -20.22 12.79
CA TYR A 245 -8.00 -19.88 11.64
C TYR A 245 -7.58 -18.40 11.65
N GLU A 246 -8.49 -17.46 11.97
CA GLU A 246 -8.14 -16.05 12.15
C GLU A 246 -7.15 -15.85 13.30
N SER A 247 -7.30 -16.61 14.40
CA SER A 247 -6.35 -16.53 15.53
C SER A 247 -4.96 -17.07 15.16
N LEU A 248 -4.88 -18.11 14.33
CA LEU A 248 -3.62 -18.57 13.75
C LEU A 248 -3.04 -17.50 12.81
N ALA A 249 -3.88 -16.88 11.97
CA ALA A 249 -3.47 -15.81 11.07
C ALA A 249 -2.88 -14.61 11.82
N ASP A 250 -3.45 -14.23 12.96
CA ASP A 250 -2.95 -13.15 13.81
C ASP A 250 -1.57 -13.45 14.40
N ILE A 251 -1.26 -14.72 14.69
CA ILE A 251 0.08 -15.15 15.12
C ILE A 251 1.04 -15.05 13.93
N TYR A 252 0.69 -15.60 12.78
CA TYR A 252 1.56 -15.57 11.59
C TYR A 252 1.81 -14.14 11.06
N GLU A 253 0.82 -13.24 11.16
CA GLU A 253 0.98 -11.81 10.85
C GLU A 253 2.09 -11.17 11.71
N LYS A 254 2.06 -11.40 13.02
CA LYS A 254 3.07 -10.83 13.95
C LYS A 254 4.47 -11.39 13.70
N GLU A 255 4.53 -12.64 13.25
CA GLU A 255 5.77 -13.31 12.84
C GLU A 255 6.24 -12.89 11.44
N LYS A 256 5.44 -12.12 10.69
CA LYS A 256 5.65 -11.79 9.28
C LYS A 256 5.77 -13.03 8.38
N ASP A 257 5.13 -14.12 8.80
CA ASP A 257 5.02 -15.35 8.04
C ASP A 257 3.79 -15.24 7.12
N HIS A 258 3.95 -14.47 6.05
CA HIS A 258 2.86 -14.14 5.14
C HIS A 258 2.28 -15.39 4.45
N GLU A 259 3.10 -16.42 4.25
CA GLU A 259 2.74 -17.68 3.59
C GLU A 259 1.79 -18.50 4.46
N ASN A 260 2.18 -18.84 5.69
CA ASN A 260 1.30 -19.59 6.58
C ASN A 260 0.05 -18.79 6.94
N ARG A 261 0.17 -17.45 7.06
CA ARG A 261 -0.99 -16.57 7.22
C ARG A 261 -1.95 -16.69 6.03
N ALA A 262 -1.44 -16.74 4.79
CA ALA A 262 -2.28 -16.92 3.60
C ALA A 262 -3.05 -18.25 3.68
N PHE A 263 -2.37 -19.35 4.01
CA PHE A 263 -2.99 -20.67 4.03
C PHE A 263 -4.12 -20.81 5.05
N VAL A 264 -3.94 -20.29 6.26
CA VAL A 264 -5.00 -20.33 7.28
C VAL A 264 -6.15 -19.38 6.96
N LEU A 265 -5.87 -18.20 6.39
CA LEU A 265 -6.92 -17.28 5.97
C LEU A 265 -7.70 -17.81 4.76
N ASP A 266 -7.06 -18.51 3.83
CA ASP A 266 -7.75 -19.13 2.70
C ASP A 266 -8.73 -20.21 3.18
N LYS A 267 -8.32 -21.00 4.18
CA LYS A 267 -9.23 -21.92 4.88
C LYS A 267 -10.40 -21.19 5.57
N ALA A 268 -10.17 -20.01 6.16
CA ALA A 268 -11.25 -19.20 6.72
C ALA A 268 -12.21 -18.68 5.63
N VAL A 269 -11.69 -18.27 4.47
CA VAL A 269 -12.48 -17.84 3.31
C VAL A 269 -13.31 -18.99 2.74
N GLU A 270 -12.77 -20.20 2.65
CA GLU A 270 -13.53 -21.40 2.23
C GLU A 270 -14.80 -21.59 3.06
N LEU A 271 -14.70 -21.36 4.38
CA LEU A 271 -15.81 -21.50 5.33
C LEU A 271 -16.74 -20.28 5.37
N LYS A 272 -16.25 -19.10 4.96
CA LYS A 272 -17.03 -17.86 4.85
C LYS A 272 -16.72 -17.12 3.52
N PRO A 273 -17.21 -17.63 2.38
CA PRO A 273 -16.78 -17.18 1.05
C PRO A 273 -17.23 -15.75 0.68
N ASN A 274 -18.14 -15.15 1.44
CA ASN A 274 -18.65 -13.79 1.21
C ASN A 274 -18.11 -12.76 2.20
N ASP A 275 -17.19 -13.15 3.10
CA ASP A 275 -16.56 -12.21 4.02
C ASP A 275 -15.47 -11.42 3.27
N THR A 276 -15.81 -10.21 2.84
CA THR A 276 -14.89 -9.34 2.08
C THR A 276 -13.65 -8.98 2.88
N GLY A 277 -13.74 -8.92 4.21
CA GLY A 277 -12.59 -8.67 5.07
C GLY A 277 -11.60 -9.83 5.02
N LEU A 278 -12.08 -11.06 5.13
CA LEU A 278 -11.23 -12.25 4.99
C LEU A 278 -10.64 -12.38 3.59
N ILE A 279 -11.45 -12.19 2.54
CA ILE A 279 -10.99 -12.24 1.14
C ILE A 279 -9.89 -11.21 0.89
N PHE A 280 -10.03 -9.99 1.41
CA PHE A 280 -9.00 -8.97 1.30
C PHE A 280 -7.72 -9.38 2.04
N LYS A 281 -7.83 -9.84 3.30
CA LYS A 281 -6.67 -10.24 4.11
C LYS A 281 -5.89 -11.39 3.45
N VAL A 282 -6.56 -12.39 2.88
CA VAL A 282 -5.88 -13.51 2.19
C VAL A 282 -5.23 -13.04 0.88
N GLY A 283 -5.91 -12.20 0.09
CA GLY A 283 -5.34 -11.61 -1.13
C GLY A 283 -4.07 -10.81 -0.85
N TYR A 284 -4.06 -10.03 0.24
CA TYR A 284 -2.88 -9.33 0.73
C TYR A 284 -1.77 -10.30 1.16
N SER A 285 -2.11 -11.32 1.93
CA SER A 285 -1.15 -12.33 2.39
C SER A 285 -0.46 -13.08 1.24
N TYR A 286 -1.21 -13.45 0.20
CA TYR A 286 -0.63 -14.06 -0.99
C TYR A 286 0.24 -13.10 -1.79
N ALA A 287 -0.09 -11.81 -1.85
CA ALA A 287 0.74 -10.79 -2.50
C ALA A 287 2.11 -10.66 -1.81
N GLU A 288 2.12 -10.55 -0.47
CA GLU A 288 3.36 -10.44 0.31
C GLU A 288 4.21 -11.72 0.28
N SER A 289 3.61 -12.85 -0.12
CA SER A 289 4.29 -14.14 -0.28
C SER A 289 4.66 -14.44 -1.74
N GLU A 290 4.53 -13.47 -2.65
CA GLU A 290 4.81 -13.59 -4.09
C GLU A 290 3.97 -14.65 -4.83
N TYR A 291 2.84 -15.07 -4.25
CA TYR A 291 1.84 -15.92 -4.91
C TYR A 291 0.85 -15.05 -5.71
N ASP A 292 1.37 -14.36 -6.73
CA ASP A 292 0.65 -13.33 -7.48
C ASP A 292 -0.67 -13.84 -8.11
N GLU A 293 -0.74 -15.07 -8.63
CA GLU A 293 -1.98 -15.59 -9.22
C GLU A 293 -3.08 -15.82 -8.17
N LEU A 294 -2.72 -16.31 -6.98
CA LEU A 294 -3.68 -16.51 -5.88
C LEU A 294 -4.14 -15.17 -5.33
N SER A 295 -3.21 -14.22 -5.17
CA SER A 295 -3.57 -12.85 -4.78
C SER A 295 -4.56 -12.22 -5.76
N LEU A 296 -4.27 -12.32 -7.06
CA LEU A 296 -5.17 -11.85 -8.12
C LEU A 296 -6.55 -12.51 -8.02
N LEU A 297 -6.62 -13.83 -7.82
CA LEU A 297 -7.89 -14.55 -7.66
C LEU A 297 -8.73 -13.98 -6.52
N HIS A 298 -8.15 -13.79 -5.34
CA HIS A 298 -8.88 -13.27 -4.18
C HIS A 298 -9.31 -11.82 -4.37
N TYR A 299 -8.45 -10.94 -4.89
CA TYR A 299 -8.87 -9.56 -5.18
C TYR A 299 -9.92 -9.48 -6.30
N LYS A 300 -9.92 -10.41 -7.25
CA LYS A 300 -10.99 -10.54 -8.25
C LYS A 300 -12.31 -10.96 -7.63
N ASN A 301 -12.29 -11.87 -6.64
CA ASN A 301 -13.47 -12.26 -5.87
C ASN A 301 -13.98 -11.09 -5.02
N ALA A 302 -13.10 -10.36 -4.34
CA ALA A 302 -13.47 -9.15 -3.60
C ALA A 302 -14.11 -8.09 -4.52
N GLN A 303 -13.54 -7.86 -5.71
CA GLN A 303 -14.11 -6.96 -6.72
C GLN A 303 -15.49 -7.40 -7.19
N ALA A 304 -15.75 -8.70 -7.28
CA ALA A 304 -17.06 -9.21 -7.69
C ALA A 304 -18.15 -8.91 -6.63
N ILE A 305 -17.77 -8.86 -5.35
CA ILE A 305 -18.67 -8.52 -4.24
C ILE A 305 -18.86 -7.00 -4.15
N ASN A 306 -17.76 -6.23 -4.13
CA ASN A 306 -17.79 -4.77 -4.15
C ASN A 306 -16.92 -4.20 -5.28
N PRO A 307 -17.52 -3.87 -6.44
CA PRO A 307 -16.77 -3.31 -7.56
C PRO A 307 -16.18 -1.92 -7.31
N ASN A 308 -16.68 -1.19 -6.31
CA ASN A 308 -16.30 0.20 -6.02
C ASN A 308 -15.42 0.31 -4.78
N ASP A 309 -14.87 -0.79 -4.28
CA ASP A 309 -13.85 -0.77 -3.25
C ASP A 309 -12.51 -0.27 -3.84
N GLU A 310 -12.12 0.93 -3.46
CA GLU A 310 -10.92 1.61 -3.95
C GLU A 310 -9.63 0.89 -3.56
N SER A 311 -9.59 0.27 -2.37
CA SER A 311 -8.45 -0.50 -1.89
C SER A 311 -8.25 -1.77 -2.70
N VAL A 312 -9.34 -2.48 -3.01
CA VAL A 312 -9.32 -3.65 -3.91
C VAL A 312 -8.89 -3.25 -5.32
N GLN A 313 -9.38 -2.12 -5.85
CA GLN A 313 -8.94 -1.66 -7.18
C GLN A 313 -7.44 -1.30 -7.21
N ASN A 314 -6.93 -0.64 -6.17
CA ASN A 314 -5.49 -0.36 -6.06
C ASN A 314 -4.68 -1.66 -6.04
N ASN A 315 -5.06 -2.61 -5.19
CA ASN A 315 -4.33 -3.88 -5.07
C ASN A 315 -4.42 -4.75 -6.33
N LEU A 316 -5.53 -4.73 -7.06
CA LEU A 316 -5.59 -5.31 -8.41
C LEU A 316 -4.60 -4.65 -9.37
N GLY A 317 -4.41 -3.33 -9.28
CA GLY A 317 -3.38 -2.60 -10.02
C GLY A 317 -1.98 -3.12 -9.73
N VAL A 318 -1.67 -3.34 -8.45
CA VAL A 318 -0.39 -3.90 -7.99
C VAL A 318 -0.20 -5.33 -8.51
N GLN A 319 -1.21 -6.20 -8.36
CA GLN A 319 -1.09 -7.60 -8.82
C GLN A 319 -0.92 -7.69 -10.33
N TYR A 320 -1.62 -6.86 -11.10
CA TYR A 320 -1.41 -6.80 -12.54
C TYR A 320 -0.02 -6.29 -12.93
N ASP A 321 0.60 -5.42 -12.14
CA ASP A 321 2.00 -5.00 -12.36
C ASP A 321 2.99 -6.14 -12.10
N ASN A 322 2.81 -6.88 -11.00
CA ASN A 322 3.64 -8.03 -10.68
C ASN A 322 3.61 -9.06 -11.81
N LEU A 323 2.40 -9.37 -12.30
CA LEU A 323 2.12 -10.27 -13.42
C LEU A 323 2.44 -9.70 -14.82
N LYS A 324 3.07 -8.53 -14.91
CA LYS A 324 3.47 -7.88 -16.19
C LYS A 324 2.29 -7.64 -17.15
N MET A 325 1.13 -7.25 -16.63
CA MET A 325 -0.09 -6.90 -17.37
C MET A 325 -0.36 -5.38 -17.32
N PRO A 326 0.46 -4.52 -17.95
CA PRO A 326 0.45 -3.07 -17.74
C PRO A 326 -0.89 -2.41 -18.11
N ILE A 327 -1.59 -2.91 -19.13
CA ILE A 327 -2.90 -2.37 -19.54
C ILE A 327 -3.93 -2.56 -18.41
N LYS A 328 -3.98 -3.75 -17.81
CA LYS A 328 -4.91 -4.03 -16.71
C LYS A 328 -4.52 -3.28 -15.45
N SER A 329 -3.22 -3.19 -15.17
CA SER A 329 -2.71 -2.44 -14.02
C SER A 329 -3.14 -0.96 -14.07
N VAL A 330 -2.84 -0.26 -15.16
CA VAL A 330 -3.24 1.13 -15.38
C VAL A 330 -4.77 1.30 -15.30
N SER A 331 -5.53 0.36 -15.86
CA SER A 331 -7.00 0.39 -15.77
C SER A 331 -7.50 0.29 -14.33
N SER A 332 -6.91 -0.59 -13.52
CA SER A 332 -7.29 -0.77 -12.12
C SER A 332 -6.90 0.44 -11.27
N TYR A 333 -5.67 0.96 -11.41
CA TYR A 333 -5.27 2.16 -10.68
C TYR A 333 -6.12 3.38 -11.07
N ARG A 334 -6.44 3.57 -12.35
CA ARG A 334 -7.37 4.65 -12.78
C ARG A 334 -8.74 4.52 -12.14
N LYS A 335 -9.22 3.30 -11.91
CA LYS A 335 -10.51 3.10 -11.24
C LYS A 335 -10.40 3.46 -9.75
N ALA A 336 -9.34 3.02 -9.07
CA ALA A 336 -9.07 3.38 -7.67
C ALA A 336 -8.89 4.90 -7.48
N GLU A 337 -8.12 5.55 -8.37
CA GLU A 337 -7.91 7.00 -8.36
C GLU A 337 -9.22 7.77 -8.49
N LYS A 338 -10.11 7.36 -9.42
CA LYS A 338 -11.45 7.95 -9.57
C LYS A 338 -12.34 7.80 -8.34
N LEU A 339 -12.13 6.74 -7.56
CA LEU A 339 -12.81 6.50 -6.28
C LEU A 339 -12.20 7.30 -5.12
N GLY A 340 -11.09 8.01 -5.37
CA GLY A 340 -10.43 8.89 -4.40
C GLY A 340 -9.20 8.31 -3.74
N GLU A 341 -8.75 7.10 -4.11
CA GLU A 341 -7.58 6.50 -3.47
C GLU A 341 -6.27 7.12 -3.98
N THR A 342 -5.61 7.87 -3.10
CA THR A 342 -4.43 8.68 -3.41
C THR A 342 -3.16 7.85 -3.54
N LEU A 343 -3.07 6.68 -2.90
CA LEU A 343 -1.98 5.74 -3.17
C LEU A 343 -2.02 5.24 -4.62
N ALA A 344 -3.22 4.94 -5.14
CA ALA A 344 -3.39 4.53 -6.53
C ALA A 344 -3.04 5.67 -7.49
N SER A 345 -3.35 6.92 -7.16
CA SER A 345 -2.90 8.09 -7.92
C SER A 345 -1.38 8.14 -8.05
N ALA A 346 -0.65 7.91 -6.96
CA ALA A 346 0.82 7.87 -6.98
C ALA A 346 1.35 6.69 -7.81
N ASN A 347 0.78 5.49 -7.64
CA ASN A 347 1.16 4.31 -8.40
C ASN A 347 0.94 4.51 -9.92
N LEU A 348 -0.22 5.05 -10.29
CA LEU A 348 -0.54 5.40 -11.67
C LEU A 348 0.43 6.44 -12.22
N ALA A 349 0.72 7.49 -11.47
CA ALA A 349 1.65 8.54 -11.87
C ALA A 349 3.05 7.97 -12.18
N TYR A 350 3.59 7.08 -11.35
CA TYR A 350 4.87 6.44 -11.64
C TYR A 350 4.87 5.65 -12.95
N ARG A 351 3.75 4.99 -13.31
CA ARG A 351 3.62 4.28 -14.59
C ARG A 351 3.56 5.24 -15.77
N LEU A 352 2.80 6.33 -15.63
CA LEU A 352 2.71 7.38 -16.65
C LEU A 352 4.06 8.07 -16.87
N MET A 353 4.77 8.40 -15.80
CA MET A 353 6.12 8.98 -15.85
C MET A 353 7.11 8.08 -16.59
N ASN A 354 7.14 6.78 -16.26
CA ASN A 354 8.01 5.82 -16.94
C ASN A 354 7.66 5.64 -18.43
N ALA A 355 6.42 5.93 -18.82
CA ALA A 355 5.95 5.90 -20.19
C ALA A 355 6.03 7.27 -20.90
N GLY A 356 6.52 8.31 -20.23
CA GLY A 356 6.68 9.66 -20.78
C GLY A 356 5.45 10.57 -20.70
N PHE A 357 4.33 10.11 -20.12
CA PHE A 357 3.10 10.90 -19.94
C PHE A 357 3.17 11.78 -18.68
N THR A 358 4.16 12.68 -18.62
CA THR A 358 4.47 13.48 -17.43
C THR A 358 3.41 14.53 -17.09
N GLU A 359 2.75 15.13 -18.09
CA GLU A 359 1.67 16.09 -17.88
C GLU A 359 0.44 15.44 -17.22
N GLU A 360 0.08 14.25 -17.71
CA GLU A 360 -1.02 13.48 -17.13
C GLU A 360 -0.69 13.03 -15.71
N ALA A 361 0.54 12.53 -15.48
CA ALA A 361 1.02 12.18 -14.15
C ALA A 361 0.93 13.37 -13.18
N THR A 362 1.36 14.56 -13.62
CA THR A 362 1.30 15.79 -12.82
C THR A 362 -0.15 16.16 -12.47
N THR A 363 -1.06 16.05 -13.44
CA THR A 363 -2.48 16.35 -13.24
C THR A 363 -3.10 15.43 -12.19
N ILE A 364 -2.82 14.13 -12.29
CA ILE A 364 -3.30 13.12 -11.32
C ILE A 364 -2.75 13.38 -9.92
N LEU A 365 -1.45 13.68 -9.81
CA LEU A 365 -0.81 13.94 -8.52
C LEU A 365 -1.34 15.23 -7.86
N ASN A 366 -1.53 16.30 -8.63
CA ASN A 366 -2.10 17.54 -8.12
C ASN A 366 -3.55 17.35 -7.65
N SER A 367 -4.37 16.62 -8.42
CA SER A 367 -5.73 16.24 -8.01
C SER A 367 -5.74 15.42 -6.71
N ALA A 368 -4.78 14.50 -6.55
CA ALA A 368 -4.64 13.69 -5.33
C ALA A 368 -4.27 14.54 -4.09
N MET A 369 -3.50 15.63 -4.27
CA MET A 369 -3.13 16.56 -3.20
C MET A 369 -4.31 17.38 -2.65
N GLU A 370 -5.42 17.46 -3.39
CA GLU A 370 -6.64 18.16 -2.97
C GLU A 370 -7.57 17.30 -2.10
N LYS A 371 -7.25 16.01 -1.91
CA LYS A 371 -8.04 15.08 -1.10
C LYS A 371 -7.81 15.27 0.40
N GLU A 372 -8.80 14.92 1.21
CA GLU A 372 -8.73 15.04 2.69
C GLU A 372 -7.62 14.17 3.28
N SER A 373 -7.46 12.94 2.77
CA SER A 373 -6.40 12.02 3.14
C SER A 373 -5.48 11.80 1.95
N VAL A 374 -4.24 12.27 2.06
CA VAL A 374 -3.23 12.16 1.00
C VAL A 374 -2.16 11.16 1.41
N HIS A 375 -1.99 10.11 0.62
CA HIS A 375 -0.94 9.11 0.84
C HIS A 375 0.46 9.73 0.60
N PRO A 376 1.46 9.46 1.46
CA PRO A 376 2.81 10.05 1.35
C PRO A 376 3.48 9.86 -0.02
N ASN A 377 3.21 8.75 -0.71
CA ASN A 377 3.75 8.46 -2.04
C ASN A 377 3.36 9.50 -3.11
N VAL A 378 2.28 10.27 -2.93
CA VAL A 378 1.93 11.37 -3.84
C VAL A 378 3.03 12.44 -3.82
N ASN A 379 3.49 12.84 -2.64
CA ASN A 379 4.60 13.79 -2.48
C ASN A 379 5.92 13.23 -3.02
N SER A 380 6.18 11.93 -2.80
CA SER A 380 7.36 11.26 -3.36
C SER A 380 7.35 11.31 -4.88
N ALA A 381 6.22 10.98 -5.52
CA ALA A 381 6.08 11.02 -6.97
C ALA A 381 6.24 12.45 -7.54
N LEU A 382 5.66 13.46 -6.88
CA LEU A 382 5.83 14.87 -7.26
C LEU A 382 7.29 15.32 -7.16
N SER A 383 8.02 14.91 -6.12
CA SER A 383 9.45 15.21 -5.94
C SER A 383 10.32 14.49 -6.98
N ASP A 384 9.95 13.27 -7.38
CA ASP A 384 10.73 12.46 -8.31
C ASP A 384 10.59 12.91 -9.77
N LEU A 385 9.46 13.49 -10.14
CA LEU A 385 9.19 13.93 -11.51
C LEU A 385 10.23 14.91 -12.08
N PRO A 386 10.51 16.08 -11.46
CA PRO A 386 11.49 17.01 -12.00
C PRO A 386 12.91 16.42 -12.03
N LYS A 387 13.26 15.57 -11.06
CA LYS A 387 14.57 14.88 -11.02
C LYS A 387 14.75 13.94 -12.21
N ARG A 388 13.68 13.30 -12.66
CA ARG A 388 13.72 12.41 -13.85
C ARG A 388 13.91 13.22 -15.12
N ILE A 389 13.21 14.34 -15.26
CA ILE A 389 13.37 15.25 -16.39
C ILE A 389 14.80 15.81 -16.43
N GLU A 390 15.31 16.31 -15.30
CA GLU A 390 16.69 16.82 -15.19
C GLU A 390 17.72 15.74 -15.57
N LYS A 391 17.52 14.51 -15.11
CA LYS A 391 18.40 13.38 -15.48
C LYS A 391 18.37 13.08 -16.98
N GLU A 392 17.23 13.22 -17.63
CA GLU A 392 17.12 13.09 -19.09
C GLU A 392 17.87 14.23 -19.81
N ASP A 393 17.71 15.48 -19.36
CA ASP A 393 18.43 16.64 -19.89
C ASP A 393 19.96 16.48 -19.73
N GLU A 394 20.42 16.00 -18.57
CA GLU A 394 21.84 15.71 -18.32
C GLU A 394 22.36 14.61 -19.24
N THR A 395 21.55 13.55 -19.41
CA THR A 395 21.88 12.45 -20.31
C THR A 395 22.00 12.97 -21.74
N GLU A 396 21.03 13.75 -22.21
CA GLU A 396 21.04 14.36 -23.54
C GLU A 396 22.26 15.26 -23.74
N LYS A 397 22.53 16.18 -22.81
CA LYS A 397 23.73 17.05 -22.84
C LYS A 397 25.01 16.23 -22.96
N GLY A 398 25.12 15.15 -22.19
CA GLY A 398 26.26 14.22 -22.26
C GLY A 398 26.39 13.53 -23.62
N LYS A 399 25.27 13.09 -24.21
CA LYS A 399 25.25 12.50 -25.55
C LYS A 399 25.61 13.50 -26.64
N ILE A 400 25.07 14.72 -26.59
CA ILE A 400 25.39 15.81 -27.53
C ILE A 400 26.88 16.17 -27.45
N LYS A 401 27.43 16.34 -26.25
CA LYS A 401 28.87 16.59 -26.06
C LYS A 401 29.71 15.49 -26.69
N SER A 402 29.38 14.23 -26.40
CA SER A 402 30.09 13.07 -26.99
C SER A 402 30.00 13.06 -28.53
N ALA A 403 28.84 13.42 -29.09
CA ALA A 403 28.63 13.50 -30.53
C ALA A 403 29.45 14.62 -31.17
N LEU A 404 29.56 15.79 -30.51
CA LEU A 404 30.38 16.92 -30.98
C LEU A 404 31.88 16.57 -30.99
N ASP A 405 32.38 15.90 -29.94
CA ASP A 405 33.77 15.45 -29.89
C ASP A 405 34.08 14.44 -31.01
N LEU A 406 33.16 13.52 -31.25
CA LEU A 406 33.27 12.54 -32.35
C LEU A 406 33.24 13.22 -33.71
N ARG A 407 32.35 14.20 -33.92
CA ARG A 407 32.28 14.98 -35.15
C ARG A 407 33.58 15.75 -35.38
N LYS A 408 34.12 16.42 -34.37
CA LYS A 408 35.40 17.15 -34.45
C LYS A 408 36.55 16.22 -34.83
N PHE A 409 36.62 15.04 -34.20
CA PHE A 409 37.60 14.02 -34.55
C PHE A 409 37.51 13.63 -36.03
N PHE A 410 36.32 13.28 -36.53
CA PHE A 410 36.16 12.81 -37.90
C PHE A 410 36.33 13.89 -38.96
N LEU A 411 36.05 15.16 -38.65
CA LEU A 411 36.40 16.28 -39.54
C LEU A 411 37.93 16.37 -39.72
N GLY A 412 38.69 16.31 -38.63
CA GLY A 412 40.15 16.30 -38.70
C GLY A 412 40.71 15.07 -39.42
N PHE A 413 40.13 13.89 -39.16
CA PHE A 413 40.49 12.67 -39.89
C PHE A 413 40.21 12.81 -41.40
N THR A 414 39.08 13.39 -41.79
CA THR A 414 38.70 13.59 -43.19
C THR A 414 39.68 14.53 -43.89
N GLU A 415 40.02 15.66 -43.27
CA GLU A 415 41.03 16.59 -43.79
C GLU A 415 42.38 15.88 -43.98
N ALA A 416 42.87 15.20 -42.94
CA ALA A 416 44.14 14.47 -42.99
C ALA A 416 44.16 13.31 -44.00
N LYS A 417 42.98 12.72 -44.29
CA LYS A 417 42.86 11.66 -45.29
C LYS A 417 42.92 12.18 -46.72
N PHE A 418 42.32 13.34 -47.00
CA PHE A 418 42.10 13.79 -48.38
C PHE A 418 42.90 15.05 -48.79
N VAL A 419 43.53 15.78 -47.85
CA VAL A 419 44.39 16.94 -48.13
C VAL A 419 45.87 16.55 -48.04
N LYS A 420 46.61 16.64 -49.14
CA LYS A 420 47.99 16.10 -49.27
C LYS A 420 48.93 16.56 -48.14
N SER A 421 49.49 15.60 -47.40
CA SER A 421 50.42 15.80 -46.28
C SER A 421 51.17 14.49 -45.99
N ASP A 422 52.44 14.58 -45.56
CA ASP A 422 53.34 13.43 -45.34
C ASP A 422 53.77 13.24 -43.88
N LYS A 423 53.12 13.94 -42.93
CA LYS A 423 53.54 14.00 -41.52
C LYS A 423 53.47 12.66 -40.76
N LEU A 424 52.71 11.68 -41.26
CA LEU A 424 52.56 10.38 -40.62
C LEU A 424 53.72 9.40 -40.89
N SER A 425 54.60 9.69 -41.86
CA SER A 425 55.68 8.79 -42.29
C SER A 425 56.82 8.64 -41.26
N GLY A 426 56.98 9.59 -40.34
CA GLY A 426 58.08 9.64 -39.37
C GLY A 426 57.68 9.42 -37.91
N ILE A 427 56.53 8.81 -37.64
CA ILE A 427 55.94 8.76 -36.29
C ILE A 427 56.40 7.57 -35.43
N SER A 428 57.26 6.69 -35.93
CA SER A 428 57.77 5.57 -35.15
C SER A 428 58.41 6.04 -33.84
N GLY A 429 58.17 5.31 -32.76
CA GLY A 429 58.66 5.62 -31.43
C GLY A 429 57.56 5.69 -30.39
N GLU A 430 57.91 6.22 -29.23
CA GLU A 430 57.03 6.28 -28.07
C GLU A 430 56.18 7.54 -28.07
N TRP A 431 54.87 7.34 -27.90
CA TRP A 431 53.88 8.41 -27.82
C TRP A 431 53.08 8.27 -26.54
N LYS A 432 52.72 9.40 -25.92
CA LYS A 432 52.00 9.43 -24.66
C LYS A 432 50.68 10.15 -24.84
N SER A 433 49.61 9.55 -24.34
CA SER A 433 48.29 10.19 -24.26
C SER A 433 48.19 11.19 -23.10
N GLU A 434 47.18 12.03 -23.14
CA GLU A 434 46.80 12.98 -22.09
C GLU A 434 46.57 12.31 -20.71
N ILE A 435 46.19 11.03 -20.69
CA ILE A 435 45.97 10.23 -19.46
C ILE A 435 47.19 9.39 -19.08
N GLY A 436 48.33 9.58 -19.73
CA GLY A 436 49.59 8.91 -19.41
C GLY A 436 49.77 7.51 -20.00
N THR A 437 48.78 6.98 -20.73
CA THR A 437 48.95 5.73 -21.49
C THR A 437 50.02 5.90 -22.56
N ILE A 438 50.97 4.97 -22.59
CA ILE A 438 52.09 4.94 -23.53
C ILE A 438 51.74 4.02 -24.70
N PHE A 439 51.92 4.54 -25.91
CA PHE A 439 51.74 3.86 -27.17
C PHE A 439 53.08 3.72 -27.87
N GLN A 440 53.46 2.49 -28.21
CA GLN A 440 54.65 2.22 -29.01
C GLN A 440 54.25 2.08 -30.47
N LEU A 441 54.56 3.09 -31.30
CA LEU A 441 54.19 3.12 -32.71
C LEU A 441 55.35 2.62 -33.58
N SER A 442 55.02 1.92 -34.66
CA SER A 442 55.98 1.48 -35.68
C SER A 442 55.40 1.65 -37.08
N VAL A 443 56.21 2.19 -37.99
CA VAL A 443 55.88 2.34 -39.41
C VAL A 443 56.88 1.55 -40.25
N SER A 444 56.38 0.64 -41.10
CA SER A 444 57.19 -0.14 -42.06
C SER A 444 56.44 -0.30 -43.37
N SER A 445 57.04 0.14 -44.48
CA SER A 445 56.46 0.00 -45.84
C SER A 445 54.98 0.45 -45.91
N ASN A 446 54.68 1.62 -45.35
CA ASN A 446 53.33 2.20 -45.18
C ASN A 446 52.38 1.47 -44.21
N ASN A 447 52.78 0.37 -43.59
CA ASN A 447 52.01 -0.25 -42.52
C ASN A 447 52.31 0.44 -41.20
N LEU A 448 51.25 0.90 -40.53
CA LEU A 448 51.28 1.45 -39.19
C LEU A 448 50.79 0.39 -38.21
N THR A 449 51.59 0.12 -37.18
CA THR A 449 51.20 -0.67 -36.03
C THR A 449 51.44 0.09 -34.74
N ALA A 450 50.69 -0.27 -33.70
CA ALA A 450 51.04 0.14 -32.35
C ALA A 450 50.63 -0.89 -31.33
N THR A 451 51.32 -0.90 -30.19
CA THR A 451 50.93 -1.61 -28.98
C THR A 451 50.80 -0.63 -27.82
N TRP A 452 49.86 -0.90 -26.91
CA TRP A 452 49.72 -0.16 -25.66
C TRP A 452 49.03 -1.02 -24.61
N LYS A 453 49.12 -0.58 -23.36
CA LYS A 453 48.44 -1.20 -22.23
C LYS A 453 47.37 -0.30 -21.67
N GLU A 454 46.21 -0.85 -21.37
CA GLU A 454 45.08 -0.10 -20.82
C GLU A 454 44.58 -0.77 -19.53
N LYS A 455 44.62 -0.03 -18.42
CA LYS A 455 44.14 -0.52 -17.12
C LYS A 455 42.67 -0.17 -16.94
N LEU A 456 41.83 -1.17 -16.73
CA LEU A 456 40.45 -1.00 -16.27
C LEU A 456 40.32 -1.60 -14.86
N ILE A 457 40.07 -0.73 -13.89
CA ILE A 457 39.85 -1.07 -12.47
C ILE A 457 41.02 -1.93 -11.94
N SER A 458 40.86 -3.25 -11.94
CA SER A 458 41.77 -4.26 -11.39
C SER A 458 42.57 -5.06 -12.43
N TYR A 459 42.28 -4.89 -13.73
CA TYR A 459 42.95 -5.65 -14.81
C TYR A 459 43.65 -4.72 -15.80
N GLU A 460 44.78 -5.19 -16.33
CA GLU A 460 45.54 -4.54 -17.40
C GLU A 460 45.37 -5.35 -18.68
N TYR A 461 45.02 -4.66 -19.76
CA TYR A 461 44.75 -5.26 -21.06
C TYR A 461 45.82 -4.83 -22.05
N ASP A 462 46.38 -5.81 -22.77
CA ASP A 462 47.31 -5.58 -23.86
C ASP A 462 46.55 -5.38 -25.17
N TRP A 463 46.76 -4.24 -25.81
CA TRP A 463 46.11 -3.88 -27.06
C TRP A 463 47.12 -3.69 -28.17
N LYS A 464 46.68 -3.98 -29.39
CA LYS A 464 47.39 -3.58 -30.60
C LYS A 464 46.45 -3.04 -31.66
N PHE A 465 46.98 -2.23 -32.54
CA PHE A 465 46.32 -1.91 -33.80
C PHE A 465 47.26 -2.08 -34.98
N GLU A 466 46.67 -2.26 -36.15
CA GLU A 466 47.36 -2.28 -37.43
C GLU A 466 46.49 -1.66 -38.52
N GLY A 467 47.13 -1.01 -39.49
CA GLY A 467 46.46 -0.45 -40.66
C GLY A 467 47.45 0.18 -41.63
N GLU A 468 46.99 0.46 -42.84
CA GLU A 468 47.81 1.11 -43.85
C GLU A 468 47.70 2.64 -43.72
N ILE A 469 48.83 3.33 -43.88
CA ILE A 469 48.88 4.79 -43.96
C ILE A 469 48.38 5.22 -45.33
N PHE A 470 47.37 6.08 -45.34
CA PHE A 470 46.92 6.79 -46.52
C PHE A 470 47.00 8.29 -46.24
N ASN A 471 47.89 8.95 -46.99
CA ASN A 471 48.21 10.37 -46.81
C ASN A 471 48.66 10.65 -45.36
N ASN A 472 47.92 11.45 -44.61
CA ASN A 472 48.22 11.76 -43.20
C ASN A 472 47.23 11.09 -42.22
N SER A 473 46.69 9.94 -42.61
CA SER A 473 45.68 9.20 -41.83
C SER A 473 45.85 7.68 -41.96
N SER A 474 45.19 6.91 -41.07
CA SER A 474 45.06 5.46 -41.20
C SER A 474 43.72 4.97 -40.62
N VAL A 475 43.11 4.01 -41.29
CA VAL A 475 41.99 3.22 -40.74
C VAL A 475 42.59 1.95 -40.15
N LEU A 476 42.24 1.66 -38.91
CA LEU A 476 42.91 0.66 -38.09
C LEU A 476 41.98 -0.51 -37.76
N THR A 477 42.55 -1.70 -37.67
CA THR A 477 41.94 -2.85 -37.02
C THR A 477 42.47 -2.96 -35.60
N ILE A 478 41.57 -2.97 -34.61
CA ILE A 478 41.94 -3.02 -33.20
C ILE A 478 41.85 -4.45 -32.69
N HIS A 479 42.87 -4.86 -31.94
CA HIS A 479 42.94 -6.18 -31.32
C HIS A 479 43.26 -6.08 -29.83
N GLU A 480 42.76 -7.05 -29.07
CA GLU A 480 43.03 -7.27 -27.65
C GLU A 480 43.70 -8.63 -27.49
N LYS A 481 44.68 -8.71 -26.60
CA LYS A 481 45.33 -9.97 -26.25
C LYS A 481 44.43 -10.77 -25.32
N GLU A 482 44.08 -11.98 -25.71
CA GLU A 482 43.25 -12.91 -24.93
C GLU A 482 43.94 -14.27 -24.81
N TYR A 483 43.69 -14.97 -23.70
CA TYR A 483 44.14 -16.35 -23.56
C TYR A 483 43.33 -17.30 -24.45
N SER A 484 44.00 -18.05 -25.31
CA SER A 484 43.39 -19.03 -26.20
C SER A 484 43.49 -20.42 -25.61
N PHE A 485 42.40 -20.92 -25.01
CA PHE A 485 42.34 -22.28 -24.45
C PHE A 485 42.66 -23.37 -25.48
N SER A 486 42.30 -23.17 -26.75
CA SER A 486 42.54 -24.14 -27.82
C SER A 486 44.01 -24.24 -28.24
N LYS A 487 44.77 -23.16 -28.09
CA LYS A 487 46.19 -23.11 -28.46
C LYS A 487 47.12 -23.09 -27.24
N SER A 488 46.56 -23.05 -26.04
CA SER A 488 47.27 -22.91 -24.76
C SER A 488 48.26 -21.73 -24.72
N GLU A 489 47.96 -20.66 -25.46
CA GLU A 489 48.80 -19.47 -25.60
C GLU A 489 47.95 -18.20 -25.69
N ASP A 490 48.56 -17.03 -25.47
CA ASP A 490 47.91 -15.75 -25.68
C ASP A 490 47.83 -15.41 -27.18
N GLU A 491 46.66 -14.99 -27.65
CA GLU A 491 46.44 -14.58 -29.03
C GLU A 491 45.73 -13.22 -29.08
N TYR A 492 46.11 -12.40 -30.06
CA TYR A 492 45.39 -11.15 -30.31
C TYR A 492 44.13 -11.40 -31.13
N ARG A 493 42.97 -11.06 -30.58
CA ARG A 493 41.68 -11.15 -31.26
C ARG A 493 41.17 -9.78 -31.66
N LYS A 494 40.54 -9.70 -32.83
CA LYS A 494 39.90 -8.47 -33.31
C LYS A 494 38.76 -8.09 -32.36
N LYS A 495 38.70 -6.81 -31.99
CA LYS A 495 37.70 -6.25 -31.08
C LYS A 495 36.98 -5.01 -31.61
N GLY A 496 37.46 -4.47 -32.72
CA GLY A 496 36.94 -3.21 -33.19
C GLY A 496 37.73 -2.61 -34.34
N ARG A 497 37.45 -1.34 -34.55
CA ARG A 497 38.05 -0.51 -35.59
C ARG A 497 38.55 0.79 -34.96
N GLY A 498 39.55 1.38 -35.59
CA GLY A 498 40.07 2.66 -35.17
C GLY A 498 40.34 3.57 -36.34
N PHE A 499 40.55 4.84 -36.02
CA PHE A 499 40.94 5.84 -36.98
C PHE A 499 42.05 6.66 -36.35
N LEU A 500 43.07 6.98 -37.13
CA LEU A 500 44.22 7.72 -36.65
C LEU A 500 44.61 8.77 -37.69
N PHE A 501 45.01 9.95 -37.23
CA PHE A 501 45.62 10.96 -38.08
C PHE A 501 46.62 11.81 -37.29
N CYS A 502 47.59 12.39 -37.97
CA CYS A 502 48.51 13.37 -37.40
C CYS A 502 47.99 14.78 -37.67
N THR A 503 48.10 15.71 -36.72
CA THR A 503 47.71 17.10 -36.92
C THR A 503 48.65 17.82 -37.89
N ASN A 504 48.20 18.96 -38.44
CA ASN A 504 48.97 19.71 -39.45
C ASN A 504 50.33 20.23 -38.96
N ASP A 505 50.49 20.43 -37.65
CA ASP A 505 51.76 20.79 -37.01
C ASP A 505 52.77 19.63 -36.95
N GLY A 506 52.34 18.40 -37.23
CA GLY A 506 53.16 17.18 -37.19
C GLY A 506 53.52 16.68 -35.78
N ASN A 507 53.00 17.31 -34.73
CA ASN A 507 53.43 17.06 -33.35
C ASN A 507 52.42 16.28 -32.51
N THR A 508 51.17 16.17 -32.99
CA THR A 508 50.09 15.48 -32.26
C THR A 508 49.44 14.42 -33.14
N ILE A 509 49.18 13.25 -32.57
CA ILE A 509 48.37 12.21 -33.20
C ILE A 509 47.02 12.14 -32.51
N LYS A 510 45.95 12.13 -33.31
CA LYS A 510 44.59 11.86 -32.85
C LYS A 510 44.24 10.43 -33.23
N PHE A 511 43.88 9.63 -32.24
CA PHE A 511 43.50 8.23 -32.41
C PHE A 511 42.14 8.00 -31.76
N ILE A 512 41.22 7.33 -32.45
CA ILE A 512 39.98 6.83 -31.84
C ILE A 512 39.94 5.31 -31.94
N LYS A 513 39.57 4.67 -30.84
CA LYS A 513 39.22 3.25 -30.73
C LYS A 513 37.70 3.12 -30.61
N ILE A 514 37.11 2.27 -31.46
CA ILE A 514 35.67 1.97 -31.48
C ILE A 514 35.51 0.46 -31.41
N ASP A 515 34.74 -0.03 -30.44
CA ASP A 515 34.45 -1.46 -30.32
C ASP A 515 33.46 -1.94 -31.40
N ASP A 516 33.42 -3.26 -31.66
CA ASP A 516 32.55 -3.83 -32.68
C ASP A 516 31.05 -3.64 -32.38
N SER A 517 30.69 -3.40 -31.12
CA SER A 517 29.31 -3.09 -30.71
C SER A 517 28.92 -1.62 -30.95
N TYR A 518 29.88 -0.76 -31.28
CA TYR A 518 29.78 0.71 -31.34
C TYR A 518 29.32 1.39 -30.05
N LYS A 519 29.22 0.65 -28.94
CA LYS A 519 28.80 1.19 -27.65
C LYS A 519 29.95 1.91 -26.95
N SER A 520 31.19 1.48 -27.16
CA SER A 520 32.38 2.07 -26.57
C SER A 520 33.22 2.81 -27.62
N LYS A 521 33.49 4.09 -27.34
CA LYS A 521 34.31 4.95 -28.18
C LYS A 521 35.28 5.71 -27.29
N LYS A 522 36.58 5.66 -27.59
CA LYS A 522 37.59 6.39 -26.83
C LYS A 522 38.55 7.11 -27.78
N ILE A 523 38.64 8.42 -27.62
CA ILE A 523 39.55 9.30 -28.35
C ILE A 523 40.80 9.52 -27.48
N TYR A 524 41.96 9.45 -28.11
CA TYR A 524 43.27 9.73 -27.53
C TYR A 524 43.95 10.86 -28.31
N THR A 525 44.65 11.71 -27.58
CA THR A 525 45.54 12.76 -28.08
C THR A 525 46.95 12.41 -27.69
N LEU A 526 47.73 11.92 -28.65
CA LEU A 526 49.07 11.47 -28.41
C LEU A 526 50.08 12.57 -28.76
N THR A 527 51.06 12.78 -27.89
CA THR A 527 52.24 13.62 -28.14
C THR A 527 53.51 12.78 -28.02
N ARG A 528 54.58 13.16 -28.72
CA ARG A 528 55.89 12.46 -28.56
C ARG A 528 56.31 12.47 -27.10
N ASN A 529 56.76 11.32 -26.59
CA ASN A 529 57.35 11.29 -25.26
C ASN A 529 58.79 11.81 -25.35
N SER A 530 59.06 13.00 -24.80
CA SER A 530 60.37 13.67 -24.86
C SER A 530 61.37 13.18 -23.80
N THR A 531 61.07 12.09 -23.11
CA THR A 531 61.99 11.38 -22.19
C THR A 531 62.30 10.01 -22.76
N GLY A 532 63.33 9.94 -23.60
CA GLY A 532 63.95 8.73 -24.13
C GLY A 532 65.40 9.03 -24.44
#